data_AF-A0A8J6K7M1-F1
#
_entry.id   AF-A0A8J6K7M1-F1
#
_cell.length_a   1.000
_cell.length_b   1.000
_cell.length_c   1.000
_cell.angle_alpha   90.00
_cell.angle_beta   90.00
_cell.angle_gamma   90.00
#
_symmetry.space_group_name_H-M   'P 1'
#
loop_
_entity.id
_entity.type
_entity.pdbx_description
1 polymer ?
#
loop_
_entity_poly.entity_id
_entity_poly.type
_entity_poly.pdbx_seq_one_letter_code
_entity_poly.pdbx_strand_id
1 'polypeptide(L)'
;MLGEPLFFQGLFLIALALTSSKIALGSPIRDSSPILDYSDQVRIKHLYADNEHTHLHLQITPEGKVSGTKEKNLYSVLEIKAIKPSILVIRGIKTTRYLCMDSGHHLYGATDYKEDDCNFRETPENDGYNLYHSEKHRA
;
A
#
# COMPACT_ATOMS: atom_id res chain seq x y z
N MET A 1 58.99 51.97 -6.48
CA MET A 1 58.23 51.60 -5.26
C MET A 1 56.77 51.93 -5.55
N LEU A 2 56.04 51.02 -6.21
CA LEU A 2 55.19 49.95 -5.65
C LEU A 2 53.87 50.46 -5.04
N GLY A 3 52.76 50.18 -5.71
CA GLY A 3 51.39 50.37 -5.21
C GLY A 3 50.31 50.37 -6.30
N GLU A 4 50.06 49.21 -6.92
CA GLU A 4 48.88 48.98 -7.79
C GLU A 4 47.58 49.13 -6.98
N PRO A 5 46.54 49.84 -7.45
CA PRO A 5 45.28 49.91 -6.72
C PRO A 5 44.49 48.62 -6.96
N LEU A 6 44.40 47.82 -5.89
CA LEU A 6 43.55 46.62 -5.68
C LEU A 6 42.05 46.79 -6.00
N PHE A 7 41.64 47.90 -6.62
CA PHE A 7 40.23 48.24 -6.85
C PHE A 7 39.63 47.56 -8.10
N PHE A 8 40.45 47.19 -9.09
CA PHE A 8 39.96 46.58 -10.33
C PHE A 8 39.75 45.05 -10.27
N GLN A 9 40.38 44.35 -9.31
CA GLN A 9 40.20 42.90 -9.15
C GLN A 9 38.89 42.52 -8.43
N GLY A 10 38.37 43.41 -7.58
CA GLY A 10 37.13 43.15 -6.82
C GLY A 10 35.86 43.20 -7.68
N LEU A 11 35.80 44.09 -8.67
CA LEU A 11 34.61 44.29 -9.51
C LEU A 11 34.40 43.19 -10.55
N PHE A 12 35.47 42.54 -11.03
CA PHE A 12 35.35 41.46 -12.02
C PHE A 12 34.80 40.15 -11.42
N LEU A 13 35.07 39.90 -10.13
CA LEU A 13 34.60 38.70 -9.43
C LEU A 13 33.10 38.74 -9.09
N ILE A 14 32.53 39.94 -8.89
CA ILE A 14 31.10 40.09 -8.57
C ILE A 14 30.23 39.88 -9.83
N ALA A 15 30.73 40.28 -11.01
CA ALA A 15 30.01 40.10 -12.27
C ALA A 15 29.87 38.62 -12.68
N LEU A 16 30.87 37.77 -12.39
CA LEU A 16 30.84 36.33 -12.66
C LEU A 16 29.93 35.56 -11.68
N ALA A 17 29.68 36.09 -10.48
CA ALA A 17 28.82 35.47 -9.48
C ALA A 17 27.32 35.62 -9.77
N LEU A 18 26.92 36.60 -10.61
CA LEU A 18 25.51 36.84 -10.96
C LEU A 18 25.03 36.07 -12.18
N THR A 19 25.90 35.36 -12.91
CA THR A 19 25.53 34.63 -14.14
C THR A 19 25.40 33.12 -13.95
N SER A 20 25.60 32.57 -12.74
CA SER A 20 25.54 31.11 -12.50
C SER A 20 24.35 30.65 -11.67
N SER A 21 23.43 31.55 -11.29
CA SER A 21 22.17 31.18 -10.65
C SER A 21 21.22 30.56 -11.68
N LYS A 22 21.53 29.37 -12.19
CA LYS A 22 20.49 28.49 -12.70
C LYS A 22 19.63 28.10 -11.50
N ILE A 23 18.64 28.93 -11.20
CA ILE A 23 17.52 28.51 -10.36
C ILE A 23 16.83 27.42 -11.18
N ALA A 24 17.22 26.18 -10.95
CA ALA A 24 16.48 25.03 -11.44
C ALA A 24 15.12 25.12 -10.75
N LEU A 25 14.15 25.68 -11.47
CA LEU A 25 12.76 25.65 -11.06
C LEU A 25 12.30 24.19 -11.23
N GLY A 26 12.65 23.37 -10.24
CA GLY A 26 12.20 21.99 -10.14
C GLY A 26 10.68 22.03 -10.05
N SER A 27 10.01 21.75 -11.15
CA SER A 27 8.58 21.49 -11.12
C SER A 27 8.40 20.15 -10.44
N PRO A 28 7.53 20.01 -9.43
CA PRO A 28 7.20 18.68 -8.92
C PRO A 28 6.67 17.88 -10.11
N ILE A 29 7.22 16.69 -10.33
CA ILE A 29 6.62 15.74 -11.26
C ILE A 29 5.22 15.50 -10.68
N ARG A 30 4.19 15.95 -11.41
CA ARG A 30 2.82 15.59 -11.08
C ARG A 30 2.79 14.06 -11.06
N ASP A 31 2.34 13.50 -9.94
CA ASP A 31 2.29 12.04 -9.68
C ASP A 31 3.56 11.37 -9.11
N SER A 32 4.42 12.10 -8.39
CA SER A 32 5.48 11.49 -7.55
C SER A 32 5.00 10.99 -6.19
N SER A 33 3.70 10.79 -5.99
CA SER A 33 3.24 10.21 -4.74
C SER A 33 3.49 8.71 -4.81
N PRO A 34 4.40 8.12 -4.02
CA PRO A 34 4.57 6.66 -3.98
C PRO A 34 3.29 5.92 -3.54
N ILE A 35 2.27 6.67 -3.10
CA ILE A 35 0.94 6.20 -2.71
C ILE A 35 0.00 6.01 -3.94
N LEU A 36 0.29 6.60 -5.10
CA LEU A 36 -0.61 6.58 -6.26
C LEU A 36 -0.30 5.48 -7.29
N ASP A 37 0.89 4.88 -7.26
CA ASP A 37 1.13 3.64 -8.01
C ASP A 37 0.56 2.45 -7.24
N TYR A 38 -0.72 2.21 -7.47
CA TYR A 38 -1.48 1.19 -6.78
C TYR A 38 -1.05 -0.24 -7.20
N SER A 39 -0.45 -0.38 -8.39
CA SER A 39 -0.01 -1.67 -8.94
C SER A 39 1.10 -2.33 -8.11
N ASP A 40 1.91 -1.53 -7.44
CA ASP A 40 3.12 -1.98 -6.73
C ASP A 40 2.93 -2.06 -5.21
N GLN A 41 1.76 -1.70 -4.69
CA GLN A 41 1.46 -1.78 -3.26
C GLN A 41 1.02 -3.19 -2.86
N VAL A 42 2.01 -4.05 -2.65
CA VAL A 42 1.82 -5.38 -2.05
C VAL A 42 2.17 -5.32 -0.57
N ARG A 43 1.20 -5.68 0.29
CA ARG A 43 1.37 -5.73 1.75
C ARG A 43 1.32 -7.18 2.21
N ILE A 44 2.29 -7.62 3.00
CA ILE A 44 2.26 -8.93 3.66
C ILE A 44 1.88 -8.73 5.12
N LYS A 45 0.74 -9.27 5.54
CA LYS A 45 0.18 -9.05 6.88
C LYS A 45 -0.49 -10.31 7.44
N HIS A 46 -0.70 -10.31 8.74
CA HIS A 46 -1.73 -11.12 9.39
C HIS A 46 -2.91 -10.19 9.67
N LEU A 47 -4.09 -10.49 9.14
CA LEU A 47 -5.30 -9.74 9.48
C LEU A 47 -5.81 -10.22 10.83
N TYR A 48 -5.93 -9.29 11.78
CA TYR A 48 -6.36 -9.54 13.14
C TYR A 48 -7.73 -8.90 13.36
N ALA A 49 -8.61 -9.62 14.03
CA ALA A 49 -9.93 -9.17 14.41
C ALA A 49 -10.17 -9.54 15.87
N ASP A 50 -10.72 -8.59 16.63
CA ASP A 50 -11.10 -8.80 18.00
C ASP A 50 -12.40 -8.10 18.41
N ASN A 51 -12.93 -8.57 19.53
CA ASN A 51 -13.98 -7.94 20.31
C ASN A 51 -13.79 -8.34 21.78
N GLU A 52 -14.74 -8.05 22.66
CA GLU A 52 -14.66 -8.35 24.09
C GLU A 52 -14.39 -9.84 24.43
N HIS A 53 -14.61 -10.76 23.48
CA HIS A 53 -14.54 -12.20 23.72
C HIS A 53 -13.63 -12.95 22.75
N THR A 54 -13.15 -12.31 21.68
CA THR A 54 -12.40 -12.97 20.60
C THR A 54 -11.20 -12.17 20.21
N HIS A 55 -10.09 -12.86 19.95
CA HIS A 55 -8.84 -12.30 19.44
C HIS A 55 -8.29 -13.31 18.44
N LEU A 56 -8.47 -13.05 17.16
CA LEU A 56 -8.23 -14.04 16.10
C LEU A 56 -7.53 -13.42 14.91
N HIS A 57 -6.65 -14.21 14.30
CA HIS A 57 -6.06 -13.93 13.01
C HIS A 57 -6.81 -14.70 11.93
N LEU A 58 -7.14 -14.04 10.82
CA LEU A 58 -7.73 -14.69 9.66
C LEU A 58 -6.71 -15.65 9.03
N GLN A 59 -7.14 -16.88 8.78
CA GLN A 59 -6.35 -17.89 8.09
C GLN A 59 -7.16 -18.54 6.97
N ILE A 60 -6.44 -18.97 5.94
CA ILE A 60 -6.98 -19.76 4.82
C ILE A 60 -6.28 -21.11 4.84
N THR A 61 -7.00 -22.19 5.13
CA THR A 61 -6.42 -23.54 5.23
C THR A 61 -6.15 -24.15 3.85
N PRO A 62 -5.32 -25.21 3.75
CA PRO A 62 -5.05 -25.88 2.48
C PRO A 62 -6.30 -26.40 1.76
N GLU A 63 -7.36 -26.71 2.51
CA GLU A 63 -8.66 -27.18 2.02
C GLU A 63 -9.54 -26.03 1.48
N GLY A 64 -9.12 -24.78 1.69
CA GLY A 64 -9.88 -23.59 1.30
C GLY A 64 -10.88 -23.10 2.35
N LYS A 65 -10.82 -23.61 3.59
CA LYS A 65 -11.63 -23.07 4.68
C LYS A 65 -11.04 -21.74 5.16
N VAL A 66 -11.90 -20.74 5.32
CA VAL A 66 -11.55 -19.47 5.97
C VAL A 66 -12.01 -19.54 7.43
N SER A 67 -11.11 -19.24 8.37
CA SER A 67 -11.40 -19.29 9.80
C SER A 67 -10.49 -18.37 10.60
N GLY A 68 -10.76 -18.20 11.89
CA GLY A 68 -9.87 -17.51 12.82
C GLY A 68 -8.96 -18.48 13.58
N THR A 69 -7.73 -18.04 13.88
CA THR A 69 -6.77 -18.72 14.77
C THR A 69 -6.29 -17.76 15.85
N LYS A 70 -6.12 -18.22 17.09
CA LYS A 70 -5.63 -17.38 18.19
C LYS A 70 -4.18 -16.93 17.94
N GLU A 71 -3.34 -17.87 17.51
CA GLU A 71 -1.94 -17.63 17.22
C GLU A 71 -1.69 -17.42 15.73
N LYS A 72 -0.72 -16.55 15.41
CA LYS A 72 -0.19 -16.42 14.05
C LYS A 72 0.43 -17.74 13.62
N ASN A 73 0.14 -18.14 12.39
CA ASN A 73 0.69 -19.34 11.77
C ASN A 73 0.92 -19.15 10.26
N LEU A 74 1.47 -20.16 9.60
CA LEU A 74 1.79 -20.13 8.17
C LEU A 74 0.55 -19.89 7.27
N TYR A 75 -0.64 -20.31 7.70
CA TYR A 75 -1.90 -20.15 6.97
C TYR A 75 -2.57 -18.79 7.18
N SER A 76 -2.09 -18.01 8.16
CA SER A 76 -2.56 -16.65 8.46
C SER A 76 -1.70 -15.55 7.83
N VAL A 77 -0.67 -15.92 7.04
CA VAL A 77 0.15 -14.96 6.30
C VAL A 77 -0.55 -14.64 4.98
N LEU A 78 -0.98 -13.38 4.84
CA LEU A 78 -1.77 -12.90 3.72
C LEU A 78 -0.99 -11.86 2.93
N GLU A 79 -0.97 -12.04 1.62
CA GLU A 79 -0.61 -11.03 0.64
C GLU A 79 -1.86 -10.21 0.31
N ILE A 80 -1.78 -8.90 0.46
CA ILE A 80 -2.86 -7.97 0.17
C ILE A 80 -2.36 -7.07 -0.96
N LYS A 81 -2.89 -7.28 -2.15
CA LYS A 81 -2.53 -6.55 -3.35
C LYS A 81 -3.63 -5.60 -3.78
N ALA A 82 -3.25 -4.35 -3.82
CA ALA A 82 -3.99 -3.28 -4.44
C ALA A 82 -4.17 -3.51 -5.97
N ILE A 83 -5.43 -3.57 -6.47
CA ILE A 83 -5.78 -3.57 -7.91
C ILE A 83 -6.48 -2.29 -8.50
N LYS A 84 -7.39 -1.61 -7.79
CA LYS A 84 -7.96 -0.27 -8.10
C LYS A 84 -8.08 0.57 -6.82
N PRO A 85 -8.21 1.91 -6.82
CA PRO A 85 -8.32 2.70 -5.58
C PRO A 85 -9.29 2.11 -4.54
N SER A 86 -8.75 1.78 -3.37
CA SER A 86 -9.42 1.10 -2.25
C SER A 86 -9.94 -0.32 -2.52
N ILE A 87 -9.79 -0.86 -3.73
CA ILE A 87 -10.15 -2.25 -4.09
C ILE A 87 -8.90 -3.12 -4.14
N LEU A 88 -8.95 -4.26 -3.48
CA LEU A 88 -7.81 -5.14 -3.33
C LEU A 88 -8.19 -6.61 -3.43
N VAL A 89 -7.16 -7.43 -3.59
CA VAL A 89 -7.22 -8.88 -3.58
C VAL A 89 -6.40 -9.37 -2.39
N ILE A 90 -6.94 -10.34 -1.65
CA ILE A 90 -6.28 -10.95 -0.49
C ILE A 90 -5.97 -12.40 -0.84
N ARG A 91 -4.72 -12.83 -0.65
CA ARG A 91 -4.25 -14.19 -0.97
C ARG A 91 -3.46 -14.78 0.18
N GLY A 92 -3.76 -16.02 0.56
CA GLY A 92 -2.93 -16.77 1.51
C GLY A 92 -1.62 -17.20 0.86
N ILE A 93 -0.48 -16.74 1.38
CA ILE A 93 0.83 -17.02 0.78
C ILE A 93 1.12 -18.53 0.80
N LYS A 94 0.91 -19.18 1.96
CA LYS A 94 1.22 -20.60 2.12
C LYS A 94 0.32 -21.50 1.29
N THR A 95 -0.96 -21.15 1.16
CA THR A 95 -1.96 -21.98 0.47
C THR A 95 -2.16 -21.61 -0.97
N THR A 96 -1.60 -20.47 -1.42
CA THR A 96 -1.77 -19.92 -2.77
C THR A 96 -3.23 -19.64 -3.17
N ARG A 97 -4.14 -19.58 -2.18
CA ARG A 97 -5.58 -19.38 -2.37
C ARG A 97 -5.99 -17.93 -2.16
N TYR A 98 -6.88 -17.43 -3.01
CA TYR A 98 -7.53 -16.14 -2.86
C TYR A 98 -8.63 -16.23 -1.81
N LEU A 99 -8.72 -15.22 -0.94
CA LEU A 99 -9.92 -15.00 -0.14
C LEU A 99 -11.02 -14.54 -1.10
N CYS A 100 -12.17 -15.18 -1.05
CA CYS A 100 -13.33 -14.82 -1.85
C CYS A 100 -14.60 -14.93 -0.99
N MET A 101 -15.67 -14.29 -1.42
CA MET A 101 -16.99 -14.30 -0.80
C MET A 101 -18.02 -14.74 -1.83
N ASP A 102 -18.90 -15.67 -1.44
CA ASP A 102 -20.02 -16.07 -2.28
C ASP A 102 -21.25 -15.17 -2.07
N SER A 103 -22.28 -15.36 -2.90
CA SER A 103 -23.55 -14.65 -2.80
C SER A 103 -24.33 -14.91 -1.49
N GLY A 104 -23.94 -15.93 -0.72
CA GLY A 104 -24.48 -16.21 0.61
C GLY A 104 -23.66 -15.56 1.73
N HIS A 105 -22.69 -14.70 1.38
CA HIS A 105 -21.76 -14.03 2.30
C HIS A 105 -20.79 -14.95 3.03
N HIS A 106 -20.57 -16.17 2.53
CA HIS A 106 -19.58 -17.07 3.09
C HIS A 106 -18.20 -16.79 2.51
N LEU A 107 -17.21 -16.65 3.40
CA LEU A 107 -15.81 -16.54 3.01
C LEU A 107 -15.22 -17.92 2.72
N TYR A 108 -14.49 -18.05 1.63
CA TYR A 108 -13.79 -19.27 1.24
C TYR A 108 -12.47 -18.96 0.51
N GLY A 109 -11.59 -19.96 0.47
CA GLY A 109 -10.29 -19.90 -0.20
C GLY A 109 -10.32 -20.56 -1.58
N ALA A 110 -10.29 -19.77 -2.65
CA ALA A 110 -10.31 -20.25 -4.03
C ALA A 110 -8.90 -20.40 -4.63
N THR A 111 -8.66 -21.43 -5.43
CA THR A 111 -7.44 -21.54 -6.25
C THR A 111 -7.49 -20.62 -7.47
N ASP A 112 -8.67 -20.54 -8.10
CA ASP A 112 -8.90 -19.70 -9.27
C ASP A 112 -9.48 -18.35 -8.85
N TYR A 113 -8.89 -17.28 -9.36
CA TYR A 113 -9.35 -15.92 -9.12
C TYR A 113 -10.62 -15.63 -9.93
N LYS A 114 -11.62 -15.05 -9.26
CA LYS A 114 -12.84 -14.52 -9.88
C LYS A 114 -13.06 -13.09 -9.36
N GLU A 115 -13.01 -12.11 -10.25
CA GLU A 115 -13.14 -10.68 -9.89
C GLU A 115 -14.39 -10.42 -9.04
N ASP A 116 -15.51 -11.00 -9.45
CA ASP A 116 -16.81 -10.90 -8.79
C ASP A 116 -16.81 -11.35 -7.32
N ASP A 117 -16.01 -12.36 -6.95
CA ASP A 117 -16.09 -12.97 -5.62
C ASP A 117 -14.86 -12.60 -4.76
N CYS A 118 -13.73 -12.27 -5.37
CA CYS A 118 -12.44 -12.17 -4.68
C CYS A 118 -11.91 -10.72 -4.53
N ASN A 119 -12.67 -9.73 -4.99
CA ASN A 119 -12.35 -8.31 -4.79
C ASN A 119 -13.01 -7.75 -3.54
N PHE A 120 -12.24 -7.02 -2.74
CA PHE A 120 -12.71 -6.35 -1.54
C PHE A 120 -12.37 -4.87 -1.56
N ARG A 121 -13.29 -4.04 -1.07
CA ARG A 121 -13.05 -2.64 -0.75
C ARG A 121 -12.52 -2.50 0.68
N GLU A 122 -11.32 -1.97 0.83
CA GLU A 122 -10.74 -1.57 2.12
C GLU A 122 -11.21 -0.16 2.50
N THR A 123 -11.80 -0.03 3.69
CA THR A 123 -12.22 1.25 4.27
C THR A 123 -11.64 1.36 5.68
N PRO A 124 -10.88 2.42 5.99
CA PRO A 124 -10.41 2.65 7.36
C PRO A 124 -11.56 3.10 8.27
N GLU A 125 -11.57 2.60 9.49
CA GLU A 125 -12.49 3.00 10.55
C GLU A 125 -11.85 3.99 11.54
N ASN A 126 -12.68 4.69 12.30
CA ASN A 126 -12.22 5.72 13.25
C ASN A 126 -11.40 5.16 14.42
N ASP A 127 -11.54 3.87 14.71
CA ASP A 127 -10.82 3.16 15.77
C ASP A 127 -9.45 2.62 15.31
N GLY A 128 -9.09 2.84 14.04
CA GLY A 128 -7.82 2.40 13.45
C GLY A 128 -7.85 0.99 12.85
N TYR A 129 -9.00 0.30 12.88
CA TYR A 129 -9.20 -0.94 12.15
C TYR A 129 -9.59 -0.67 10.70
N ASN A 130 -9.48 -1.69 9.85
CA ASN A 130 -9.94 -1.62 8.46
C ASN A 130 -11.10 -2.60 8.26
N LEU A 131 -12.14 -2.15 7.55
CA LEU A 131 -13.19 -3.01 7.03
C LEU A 131 -12.90 -3.41 5.59
N TYR A 132 -13.28 -4.63 5.24
CA TYR A 132 -13.11 -5.21 3.90
C TYR A 132 -14.45 -5.73 3.41
N HIS A 133 -15.07 -5.00 2.48
CA HIS A 133 -16.38 -5.34 1.95
C HIS A 133 -16.26 -5.97 0.56
N SER A 134 -17.04 -7.00 0.26
CA SER A 134 -17.05 -7.56 -1.11
C SER A 134 -17.51 -6.49 -2.11
N GLU A 135 -16.76 -6.31 -3.21
CA GLU A 135 -17.09 -5.31 -4.24
C GLU A 135 -18.47 -5.59 -4.87
N LYS A 136 -18.76 -6.87 -5.12
CA LYS A 136 -20.03 -7.32 -5.71
C LYS A 136 -21.12 -7.53 -4.67
N HIS A 137 -20.82 -8.26 -3.60
CA HIS A 137 -21.85 -8.75 -2.67
C HIS A 137 -22.21 -7.73 -1.59
N ARG A 138 -21.51 -6.59 -1.50
CA ARG A 138 -21.82 -5.43 -0.61
C ARG A 138 -22.20 -5.81 0.82
N ALA A 139 -21.49 -6.78 1.38
CA ALA A 139 -21.51 -7.12 2.80
C ALA A 139 -20.27 -6.57 3.48
#